data_AF-A0A7J9HRU0-F1
#
_entry.id   AF-A0A7J9HRU0-F1
#
_cell.length_a   1.000
_cell.length_b   1.000
_cell.length_c   1.000
_cell.angle_alpha   90.00
_cell.angle_beta   90.00
_cell.angle_gamma   90.00
#
_symmetry.space_group_name_H-M   'P 1'
#
loop_
_entity.id
_entity.type
_entity.pdbx_description
1 polymer ?
#
loop_
_entity_poly.entity_id
_entity_poly.type
_entity_poly.pdbx_seq_one_letter_code
_entity_poly.pdbx_strand_id
1 'polypeptide(L)'
;GFVKQQQLQHDATAEDVARQSLTQLINKNLVHVELVDFDGVVRECRVHGLMHELILSKSDELNFFFQTSPTQLTNLNQTARHISIQNIGSNNLSSTIRSSKAHSIIFFEVKEFPKSLLMSIFANFKLLKELDFEGAPLDRLPEELGNLLHLKYLSVRDTKVKTLPKSLSELHKLETLDLKRSRLHQLPFEINKLSNLKYFIAYSDTNFQIRQGRVGKVEESKKVGNHQPEIRRWDALCNAIEQMSLHQSLQIISAKEEEPLQLQSMSSPLLLYCLRLQGRLEKLPHWISDLKCLVRIRLLWSQLSKIPLNILGELPKLLELFLYKGCNGTQLHFESGYFPALKILILEKLDRLNRLAIDENALHLVEHLFIGSCQQLKMLPSDICHMKCLSVFEVSLMSKEFVRRMLPGVGEDHWKVQNIANVHVYIINTEQQYLAYKLGDSTLLDSIN
;
A
#
# COMPACT_ATOMS: atom_id res chain seq x y z
N GLY A 1 6.07 -0.85 -18.75
CA GLY A 1 6.59 -1.51 -17.55
C GLY A 1 7.26 -2.82 -17.90
N PHE A 2 7.91 -3.41 -16.91
CA PHE A 2 8.70 -4.64 -16.98
C PHE A 2 7.84 -5.90 -17.13
N VAL A 3 6.58 -5.86 -16.70
CA VAL A 3 5.61 -6.96 -16.85
C VAL A 3 4.93 -6.83 -18.23
N LYS A 4 5.06 -7.86 -19.07
CA LYS A 4 4.36 -7.93 -20.36
C LYS A 4 2.96 -8.51 -20.17
N GLN A 5 1.97 -7.92 -20.84
CA GLN A 5 0.57 -8.33 -20.81
C GLN A 5 0.36 -9.82 -21.17
N GLN A 6 1.26 -10.42 -21.94
CA GLN A 6 1.25 -11.85 -22.30
C GLN A 6 1.51 -12.81 -21.12
N GLN A 7 1.95 -12.32 -19.96
CA GLN A 7 2.18 -13.13 -18.75
C GLN A 7 0.96 -13.16 -17.80
N LEU A 8 -0.13 -12.45 -18.13
CA LEU A 8 -1.34 -12.45 -17.32
C LEU A 8 -2.11 -13.76 -17.55
N GLN A 9 -2.14 -14.64 -16.55
CA GLN A 9 -3.19 -15.66 -16.46
C GLN A 9 -4.55 -14.95 -16.38
N HIS A 10 -5.64 -15.63 -16.79
CA HIS A 10 -6.94 -15.01 -17.12
C HIS A 10 -7.56 -14.08 -16.04
N ASP A 11 -7.11 -14.14 -14.78
CA ASP A 11 -7.58 -13.32 -13.65
C ASP A 11 -6.48 -12.53 -12.90
N ALA A 12 -5.20 -12.62 -13.30
CA ALA A 12 -4.11 -11.97 -12.58
C ALA A 12 -3.96 -10.48 -12.97
N THR A 13 -3.81 -9.60 -11.98
CA THR A 13 -3.52 -8.17 -12.25
C THR A 13 -2.05 -7.95 -12.58
N ALA A 14 -1.70 -6.80 -13.16
CA ALA A 14 -0.30 -6.45 -13.41
C ALA A 14 0.53 -6.38 -12.12
N GLU A 15 -0.10 -5.96 -11.02
CA GLU A 15 0.51 -5.92 -9.69
C GLU A 15 0.77 -7.32 -9.14
N ASP A 16 -0.14 -8.27 -9.36
CA ASP A 16 0.04 -9.65 -8.91
C ASP A 16 1.21 -10.31 -9.62
N VAL A 17 1.32 -10.12 -10.94
CA VAL A 17 2.46 -10.62 -11.72
C VAL A 17 3.77 -9.94 -11.29
N ALA A 18 3.75 -8.63 -11.01
CA ALA A 18 4.91 -7.91 -10.49
C ALA A 18 5.34 -8.43 -9.10
N ARG A 19 4.38 -8.65 -8.20
CA ARG A 19 4.62 -9.19 -6.86
C ARG A 19 5.20 -10.59 -6.93
N GLN A 20 4.63 -11.46 -7.76
CA GLN A 20 5.14 -12.81 -7.97
C GLN A 20 6.56 -12.79 -8.54
N SER A 21 6.86 -11.90 -9.49
CA SER A 21 8.21 -11.72 -10.04
C SER A 21 9.20 -11.30 -8.96
N LEU A 22 8.83 -10.35 -8.09
CA LEU A 22 9.65 -9.95 -6.95
C LEU A 22 9.87 -11.11 -5.97
N THR A 23 8.82 -11.86 -5.62
CA THR A 23 8.91 -13.06 -4.78
C THR A 23 9.87 -14.09 -5.37
N GLN A 24 9.87 -14.29 -6.69
CA GLN A 24 10.83 -15.18 -7.34
C GLN A 24 12.27 -14.69 -7.22
N LEU A 25 12.52 -13.38 -7.34
CA LEU A 25 13.86 -12.80 -7.15
C LEU A 25 14.35 -12.94 -5.71
N ILE A 26 13.44 -12.78 -4.74
CA ILE A 26 13.72 -12.99 -3.32
C ILE A 26 14.05 -14.46 -3.05
N ASN A 27 13.22 -15.38 -3.54
CA ASN A 27 13.43 -16.83 -3.35
C ASN A 27 14.72 -17.34 -4.02
N LYS A 28 15.23 -16.63 -5.04
CA LYS A 28 16.52 -16.91 -5.68
C LYS A 28 17.71 -16.24 -4.98
N ASN A 29 17.49 -15.56 -3.85
CA ASN A 29 18.49 -14.78 -3.10
C ASN A 29 19.19 -13.70 -3.95
N LEU A 30 18.55 -13.24 -5.03
CA LEU A 30 19.07 -12.15 -5.87
C LEU A 30 18.72 -10.78 -5.25
N VAL A 31 17.61 -10.72 -4.53
CA VAL A 31 17.10 -9.55 -3.82
C VAL A 31 16.81 -9.96 -2.38
N HIS A 32 17.24 -9.14 -1.43
CA HIS A 32 16.96 -9.32 -0.01
C HIS A 32 15.92 -8.31 0.43
N VAL A 33 14.96 -8.76 1.21
CA VAL A 33 13.95 -7.89 1.82
C VAL A 33 14.56 -7.21 3.04
N GLU A 34 14.44 -5.89 3.11
CA GLU A 34 14.95 -5.07 4.22
C GLU A 34 13.81 -4.60 5.12
N LEU A 35 12.70 -4.19 4.50
CA LEU A 35 11.51 -3.76 5.22
C LEU A 35 10.27 -4.39 4.58
N VAL A 36 9.41 -4.96 5.43
CA VAL A 36 8.06 -5.40 5.08
C VAL A 36 7.10 -4.58 5.91
N ASP A 37 6.03 -4.09 5.29
CA ASP A 37 4.92 -3.54 6.05
C ASP A 37 4.25 -4.63 6.88
N PHE A 38 3.51 -4.21 7.89
CA PHE A 38 2.75 -5.12 8.74
C PHE A 38 1.69 -5.93 7.99
N ASP A 39 1.28 -5.52 6.78
CA ASP A 39 0.35 -6.27 5.91
C ASP A 39 1.07 -7.24 4.96
N GLY A 40 2.35 -7.54 5.22
CA GLY A 40 3.17 -8.47 4.44
C GLY A 40 3.66 -7.90 3.10
N VAL A 41 3.38 -6.63 2.82
CA VAL A 41 3.83 -5.98 1.58
C VAL A 41 5.28 -5.55 1.73
N VAL A 42 6.15 -6.10 0.90
CA VAL A 42 7.57 -5.70 0.82
C VAL A 42 7.67 -4.20 0.47
N ARG A 43 8.39 -3.44 1.29
CA ARG A 43 8.59 -1.99 1.14
C ARG A 43 9.99 -1.63 0.70
N GLU A 44 10.99 -2.27 1.27
CA GLU A 44 12.39 -2.00 0.96
C GLU A 44 13.09 -3.31 0.63
N CYS A 45 13.91 -3.25 -0.42
CA CYS A 45 14.69 -4.35 -0.94
C CYS A 45 16.11 -3.87 -1.17
N ARG A 46 17.08 -4.76 -0.97
CA ARG A 46 18.48 -4.53 -1.30
C ARG A 46 19.05 -5.66 -2.14
N VAL A 47 20.03 -5.36 -2.96
CA VAL A 47 20.84 -6.36 -3.68
C VAL A 47 22.22 -6.45 -3.02
N HIS A 48 22.84 -7.63 -3.07
CA HIS A 48 24.20 -7.80 -2.56
C HIS A 48 25.22 -7.03 -3.43
N GLY A 49 26.35 -6.58 -2.87
CA GLY A 49 27.34 -5.77 -3.60
C GLY A 49 27.83 -6.40 -4.92
N LEU A 50 28.14 -7.71 -4.91
CA LEU A 50 28.50 -8.44 -6.14
C LEU A 50 27.37 -8.48 -7.18
N MET A 51 26.12 -8.60 -6.74
CA MET A 51 24.97 -8.57 -7.64
C MET A 51 24.76 -7.16 -8.23
N HIS A 52 25.01 -6.13 -7.42
CA HIS A 52 24.96 -4.74 -7.86
C HIS A 52 26.00 -4.46 -8.97
N GLU A 53 27.25 -4.92 -8.80
CA GLU A 53 28.29 -4.81 -9.84
C GLU A 53 27.90 -5.55 -11.14
N LEU A 54 27.35 -6.75 -11.02
CA LEU A 54 26.85 -7.51 -12.17
C LEU A 54 25.72 -6.76 -12.90
N ILE A 55 24.78 -6.18 -12.16
CA ILE A 55 23.67 -5.39 -12.71
C ILE A 55 24.20 -4.17 -13.45
N LEU A 56 25.17 -3.45 -12.89
CA LEU A 56 25.79 -2.29 -13.54
C LEU A 56 26.48 -2.70 -14.84
N SER A 57 27.31 -3.74 -14.81
CA SER A 57 27.99 -4.26 -16.00
C SER A 57 27.01 -4.65 -17.11
N LYS A 58 25.93 -5.36 -16.78
CA LYS A 58 24.89 -5.74 -17.75
C LYS A 58 24.08 -4.55 -18.26
N SER A 59 23.87 -3.54 -17.42
CA SER A 59 23.13 -2.35 -17.80
C SER A 59 23.88 -1.50 -18.82
N ASP A 60 25.20 -1.38 -18.67
CA ASP A 60 26.09 -0.72 -19.62
C ASP A 60 26.13 -1.46 -20.96
N GLU A 61 26.28 -2.79 -20.94
CA GLU A 61 26.26 -3.64 -22.14
C GLU A 61 24.97 -3.45 -22.96
N LEU A 62 23.83 -3.34 -22.26
CA LEU A 62 22.52 -3.23 -22.89
C LEU A 62 22.10 -1.79 -23.21
N ASN A 63 22.92 -0.78 -22.87
CA ASN A 63 22.54 0.64 -22.86
C ASN A 63 21.16 0.87 -22.20
N PHE A 64 20.87 0.06 -21.18
CA PHE A 64 19.55 0.01 -20.57
C PHE A 64 19.32 1.17 -19.62
N PHE A 65 20.39 1.56 -18.93
CA PHE A 65 20.40 2.46 -17.78
C PHE A 65 21.52 3.49 -17.90
N PHE A 66 21.28 4.72 -17.44
CA PHE A 66 22.32 5.74 -17.31
C PHE A 66 22.31 6.31 -15.90
N GLN A 67 23.43 6.20 -15.18
CA GLN A 67 23.63 6.77 -13.85
C GLN A 67 24.48 8.04 -13.95
N THR A 68 23.94 9.19 -13.53
CA THR A 68 24.70 10.45 -13.54
C THR A 68 25.38 10.69 -12.20
N SER A 69 26.68 10.96 -12.21
CA SER A 69 27.41 11.53 -11.07
C SER A 69 27.28 13.07 -11.06
N PRO A 70 27.58 13.76 -9.93
CA PRO A 70 27.39 15.21 -9.77
C PRO A 70 28.10 16.07 -10.84
N THR A 71 29.09 15.52 -11.54
CA THR A 71 29.97 16.24 -12.47
C THR A 71 29.67 15.98 -13.95
N GLN A 72 28.74 15.08 -14.30
CA GLN A 72 28.59 14.55 -15.67
C GLN A 72 27.17 14.65 -16.28
N LEU A 73 26.33 15.60 -15.86
CA LEU A 73 25.04 15.86 -16.52
C LEU A 73 25.14 16.52 -17.91
N THR A 74 26.36 16.75 -18.41
CA THR A 74 26.62 17.47 -19.67
C THR A 74 26.28 16.67 -20.93
N ASN A 75 26.13 15.34 -20.86
CA ASN A 75 25.71 14.51 -22.00
C ASN A 75 24.81 13.35 -21.52
N LEU A 76 23.53 13.63 -21.26
CA LEU A 76 22.55 12.55 -21.11
C LEU A 76 22.48 11.77 -22.44
N ASN A 77 22.87 10.50 -22.41
CA ASN A 77 22.88 9.64 -23.58
C ASN A 77 21.45 9.61 -24.17
N GLN A 78 21.28 10.16 -25.38
CA GLN A 78 19.97 10.27 -26.06
C GLN A 78 19.34 8.89 -26.35
N THR A 79 20.11 7.81 -26.22
CA THR A 79 19.65 6.44 -26.49
C THR A 79 19.15 5.69 -25.26
N ALA A 80 19.51 6.12 -24.04
CA ALA A 80 19.13 5.44 -22.81
C ALA A 80 17.61 5.45 -22.64
N ARG A 81 17.03 4.28 -22.29
CA ARG A 81 15.59 4.13 -22.07
C ARG A 81 15.19 4.39 -20.61
N HIS A 82 16.09 4.17 -19.67
CA HIS A 82 15.86 4.37 -18.25
C HIS A 82 17.02 5.19 -17.68
N ILE A 83 16.72 6.26 -16.95
CA ILE A 83 17.72 7.18 -16.41
C ILE A 83 17.56 7.23 -14.90
N SER A 84 18.68 7.08 -14.19
CA SER A 84 18.77 7.32 -12.75
C SER A 84 19.71 8.48 -12.50
N ILE A 85 19.23 9.45 -11.72
CA ILE A 85 19.99 10.64 -11.41
C ILE A 85 20.28 10.64 -9.92
N GLN A 86 21.56 10.69 -9.56
CA GLN A 86 22.02 10.64 -8.17
C GLN A 86 22.84 11.87 -7.81
N ASN A 87 22.71 12.33 -6.56
CA ASN A 87 23.61 13.30 -5.93
C ASN A 87 23.85 14.57 -6.78
N ILE A 88 22.79 15.23 -7.23
CA ILE A 88 22.91 16.50 -7.97
C ILE A 88 23.54 17.58 -7.06
N GLY A 89 24.69 18.12 -7.47
CA GLY A 89 25.34 19.27 -6.86
C GLY A 89 24.92 20.60 -7.49
N SER A 90 25.24 21.72 -6.83
CA SER A 90 24.83 23.09 -7.17
C SER A 90 25.45 23.68 -8.46
N ASN A 91 26.17 22.88 -9.25
CA ASN A 91 26.82 23.39 -10.45
C ASN A 91 25.83 23.45 -11.62
N ASN A 92 25.58 24.67 -12.08
CA ASN A 92 24.77 25.09 -13.21
C ASN A 92 24.49 24.00 -14.26
N LEU A 93 23.29 23.42 -14.18
CA LEU A 93 22.70 22.54 -15.19
C LEU A 93 22.31 23.34 -16.43
N SER A 94 23.32 23.75 -17.20
CA SER A 94 23.14 24.17 -18.59
C SER A 94 23.49 22.99 -19.50
N SER A 95 22.67 21.94 -19.50
CA SER A 95 22.77 20.91 -20.54
C SER A 95 21.71 21.18 -21.61
N THR A 96 22.18 21.30 -22.85
CA THR A 96 21.32 21.30 -24.04
C THR A 96 20.83 19.87 -24.27
N ILE A 97 19.93 19.39 -23.42
CA ILE A 97 19.27 18.10 -23.66
C ILE A 97 18.46 18.29 -24.94
N ARG A 98 18.86 17.63 -26.02
CA ARG A 98 18.05 17.56 -27.24
C ARG A 98 17.25 16.25 -27.18
N SER A 99 15.93 16.34 -27.36
CA SER A 99 14.96 15.25 -27.50
C SER A 99 15.46 13.85 -27.09
N SER A 100 15.15 13.43 -25.86
CA SER A 100 15.57 12.14 -25.31
C SER A 100 14.58 11.02 -25.63
N LYS A 101 15.08 9.79 -25.80
CA LYS A 101 14.29 8.56 -25.96
C LYS A 101 13.93 7.86 -24.64
N ALA A 102 14.24 8.49 -23.50
CA ALA A 102 14.01 7.86 -22.21
C ALA A 102 12.51 7.73 -21.90
N HIS A 103 12.16 6.58 -21.32
CA HIS A 103 10.84 6.21 -20.86
C HIS A 103 10.70 6.30 -19.34
N SER A 104 11.79 6.21 -18.58
CA SER A 104 11.76 6.46 -17.14
C SER A 104 12.89 7.37 -16.67
N ILE A 105 12.59 8.20 -15.67
CA ILE A 105 13.56 8.98 -14.89
C ILE A 105 13.24 8.78 -13.41
N ILE A 106 14.25 8.38 -12.63
CA ILE A 106 14.16 8.22 -11.18
C ILE A 106 15.29 9.02 -10.53
N PHE A 107 14.98 9.69 -9.41
CA PHE A 107 15.94 10.47 -8.64
C PHE A 107 16.29 9.76 -7.33
N PHE A 108 17.59 9.77 -6.97
CA PHE A 108 18.05 9.28 -5.67
C PHE A 108 18.96 10.31 -4.99
N GLU A 109 18.77 10.49 -3.69
CA GLU A 109 19.64 11.30 -2.82
C GLU A 109 19.94 12.72 -3.36
N VAL A 110 18.92 13.38 -3.92
CA VAL A 110 19.06 14.72 -4.49
C VAL A 110 18.98 15.76 -3.37
N LYS A 111 20.07 16.53 -3.18
CA LYS A 111 20.12 17.58 -2.14
C LYS A 111 19.48 18.89 -2.58
N GLU A 112 19.64 19.25 -3.85
CA GLU A 112 19.07 20.44 -4.47
C GLU A 112 18.47 20.07 -5.83
N PHE A 113 17.32 20.67 -6.17
CA PHE A 113 16.65 20.43 -7.45
C PHE A 113 16.53 21.74 -8.24
N PRO A 114 17.46 22.02 -9.17
CA PRO A 114 17.43 23.25 -9.95
C PRO A 114 16.20 23.32 -10.83
N LYS A 115 15.53 24.48 -10.84
CA LYS A 115 14.37 24.71 -11.71
C LYS A 115 14.71 24.51 -13.19
N SER A 116 15.92 24.86 -13.62
CA SER A 116 16.35 24.66 -15.01
C SER A 116 16.34 23.19 -15.43
N LEU A 117 16.76 22.28 -14.54
CA LEU A 117 16.70 20.84 -14.78
C LEU A 117 15.24 20.38 -14.91
N LEU A 118 14.37 20.82 -13.99
CA LEU A 118 12.95 20.50 -14.01
C LEU A 118 12.30 20.91 -15.35
N MET A 119 12.56 22.15 -15.78
CA MET A 119 12.06 22.68 -17.06
C MET A 119 12.64 21.92 -18.26
N SER A 120 13.93 21.58 -18.22
CA SER A 120 14.59 20.82 -19.28
C SER A 120 14.00 19.41 -19.42
N ILE A 121 13.64 18.76 -18.31
CA ILE A 121 12.98 17.46 -18.33
C ILE A 121 11.64 17.55 -19.07
N PHE A 122 10.80 18.51 -18.69
CA PHE A 122 9.48 18.69 -19.31
C PHE A 122 9.56 19.15 -20.78
N ALA A 123 10.61 19.88 -21.14
CA ALA A 123 10.86 20.28 -22.51
C ALA A 123 11.31 19.11 -23.40
N ASN A 124 12.16 18.20 -22.90
CA ASN A 124 12.94 17.31 -23.77
C ASN A 124 12.60 15.82 -23.69
N PHE A 125 11.82 15.38 -22.70
CA PHE A 125 11.52 13.96 -22.47
C PHE A 125 10.08 13.59 -22.86
N LYS A 126 9.70 13.83 -24.11
CA LYS A 126 8.31 13.65 -24.57
C LYS A 126 7.81 12.20 -24.57
N LEU A 127 8.72 11.22 -24.57
CA LEU A 127 8.39 9.78 -24.53
C LEU A 127 8.33 9.20 -23.11
N LEU A 128 8.47 10.05 -22.09
CA LEU A 128 8.51 9.62 -20.70
C LEU A 128 7.19 8.98 -20.28
N LYS A 129 7.30 7.81 -19.65
CA LYS A 129 6.18 7.02 -19.11
C LYS A 129 6.23 6.98 -17.59
N GLU A 130 7.41 7.06 -16.98
CA GLU A 130 7.62 6.95 -15.54
C GLU A 130 8.50 8.11 -15.08
N LEU A 131 8.01 8.91 -14.14
CA LEU A 131 8.77 10.03 -13.55
C LEU A 131 8.63 9.97 -12.04
N ASP A 132 9.74 9.72 -11.36
CA ASP A 132 9.75 9.54 -9.91
C ASP A 132 10.69 10.54 -9.23
N PHE A 133 10.09 11.52 -8.58
CA PHE A 133 10.77 12.54 -7.79
C PHE A 133 10.86 12.19 -6.30
N GLU A 134 10.76 10.91 -5.92
CA GLU A 134 10.81 10.49 -4.52
C GLU A 134 11.99 11.13 -3.76
N GLY A 135 11.68 11.79 -2.64
CA GLY A 135 12.66 12.45 -1.77
C GLY A 135 13.31 13.71 -2.35
N ALA A 136 12.98 14.11 -3.59
CA ALA A 136 13.53 15.32 -4.18
C ALA A 136 13.05 16.58 -3.43
N PRO A 137 13.89 17.61 -3.29
CA PRO A 137 13.57 18.84 -2.55
C PRO A 137 12.66 19.79 -3.36
N LEU A 138 11.64 19.25 -4.02
CA LEU A 138 10.66 19.99 -4.81
C LEU A 138 9.60 20.62 -3.92
N ASP A 139 9.32 21.91 -4.09
CA ASP A 139 8.24 22.64 -3.42
C ASP A 139 6.99 22.80 -4.29
N ARG A 140 7.12 22.66 -5.61
CA ARG A 140 6.05 22.83 -6.61
C ARG A 140 6.42 22.12 -7.91
N LEU A 141 5.38 21.71 -8.64
CA LEU A 141 5.48 21.25 -10.02
C LEU A 141 4.96 22.37 -10.95
N PRO A 142 5.70 22.72 -12.02
CA PRO A 142 5.32 23.78 -12.96
C PRO A 142 4.31 23.28 -14.01
N GLU A 143 3.69 24.19 -14.75
CA GLU A 143 2.63 23.88 -15.73
C GLU A 143 3.15 23.11 -16.95
N GLU A 144 4.46 23.12 -17.19
CA GLU A 144 5.09 22.34 -18.25
C GLU A 144 5.01 20.83 -17.98
N LEU A 145 4.62 20.40 -16.78
CA LEU A 145 4.35 18.99 -16.48
C LEU A 145 3.37 18.37 -17.50
N GLY A 146 2.34 19.11 -17.91
CA GLY A 146 1.37 18.65 -18.91
C GLY A 146 1.96 18.32 -20.28
N ASN A 147 3.21 18.71 -20.55
CA ASN A 147 3.89 18.35 -21.79
C ASN A 147 4.25 16.86 -21.88
N LEU A 148 4.20 16.12 -20.78
CA LEU A 148 4.55 14.71 -20.71
C LEU A 148 3.36 13.79 -21.06
N LEU A 149 2.80 13.95 -22.27
CA LEU A 149 1.54 13.30 -22.70
C LEU A 149 1.55 11.76 -22.68
N HIS A 150 2.71 11.14 -22.54
CA HIS A 150 2.88 9.69 -22.45
C HIS A 150 3.07 9.16 -21.03
N LEU A 151 3.06 10.05 -20.03
CA LEU A 151 3.30 9.71 -18.64
C LEU A 151 2.18 8.79 -18.11
N LYS A 152 2.60 7.69 -17.48
CA LYS A 152 1.75 6.67 -16.86
C LYS A 152 1.95 6.62 -15.35
N TYR A 153 3.14 6.97 -14.86
CA TYR A 153 3.46 7.00 -13.44
C TYR A 153 4.11 8.35 -13.08
N LEU A 154 3.56 9.03 -12.08
CA LEU A 154 4.13 10.22 -11.48
C LEU A 154 4.20 10.03 -9.95
N SER A 155 5.39 10.17 -9.39
CA SER A 155 5.61 10.22 -7.95
C SER A 155 6.25 11.55 -7.56
N VAL A 156 5.65 12.19 -6.55
CA VAL A 156 6.25 13.29 -5.78
C VAL A 156 6.28 12.93 -4.31
N ARG A 157 6.47 11.65 -4.03
CA ARG A 157 6.58 11.12 -2.70
C ARG A 157 7.73 11.77 -1.92
N ASP A 158 7.56 12.01 -0.64
CA ASP A 158 8.59 12.62 0.23
C ASP A 158 9.11 13.99 -0.24
N THR A 159 8.35 14.68 -1.08
CA THR A 159 8.67 16.04 -1.52
C THR A 159 7.97 17.10 -0.66
N LYS A 160 8.32 18.37 -0.88
CA LYS A 160 7.67 19.52 -0.24
C LYS A 160 6.56 20.12 -1.13
N VAL A 161 6.10 19.41 -2.16
CA VAL A 161 5.08 19.88 -3.11
C VAL A 161 3.80 20.23 -2.38
N LYS A 162 3.34 21.49 -2.54
CA LYS A 162 2.15 22.03 -1.86
C LYS A 162 0.88 22.07 -2.70
N THR A 163 1.06 22.15 -4.02
CA THR A 163 0.01 22.27 -5.04
C THR A 163 0.43 21.48 -6.28
N LEU A 164 -0.53 20.88 -6.97
CA LEU A 164 -0.32 20.32 -8.31
C LEU A 164 -0.75 21.33 -9.38
N PRO A 165 -0.06 21.40 -10.53
CA PRO A 165 -0.39 22.32 -11.62
C PRO A 165 -1.68 21.88 -12.33
N LYS A 166 -2.38 22.82 -12.96
CA LYS A 166 -3.64 22.56 -13.68
C LYS A 166 -3.44 21.65 -14.89
N SER A 167 -2.31 21.83 -15.57
CA SER A 167 -1.82 21.00 -16.68
C SER A 167 -1.61 19.53 -16.33
N LEU A 168 -1.64 19.13 -15.05
CA LEU A 168 -1.71 17.72 -14.68
C LEU A 168 -2.86 17.01 -15.40
N SER A 169 -3.96 17.74 -15.64
CA SER A 169 -5.14 17.25 -16.37
C SER A 169 -4.91 16.85 -17.82
N GLU A 170 -3.82 17.31 -18.45
CA GLU A 170 -3.42 16.94 -19.82
C GLU A 170 -2.77 15.55 -19.86
N LEU A 171 -2.42 14.98 -18.71
CA LEU A 171 -1.81 13.66 -18.60
C LEU A 171 -2.85 12.54 -18.71
N HIS A 172 -3.55 12.48 -19.84
CA HIS A 172 -4.64 11.53 -20.07
C HIS A 172 -4.23 10.06 -19.99
N LYS A 173 -2.93 9.73 -20.05
CA LYS A 173 -2.40 8.36 -19.91
C LYS A 173 -1.92 8.03 -18.50
N LEU A 174 -2.02 8.97 -17.55
CA LEU A 174 -1.54 8.76 -16.19
C LEU A 174 -2.37 7.65 -15.53
N GLU A 175 -1.70 6.59 -15.10
CA GLU A 175 -2.30 5.42 -14.45
C GLU A 175 -2.07 5.47 -12.93
N THR A 176 -0.94 6.03 -12.48
CA THR A 176 -0.57 6.13 -11.07
C THR A 176 -0.08 7.53 -10.70
N LEU A 177 -0.66 8.07 -9.63
CA LEU A 177 -0.23 9.31 -9.00
C LEU A 177 0.09 9.04 -7.52
N ASP A 178 1.37 9.14 -7.16
CA ASP A 178 1.88 8.92 -5.80
C ASP A 178 2.27 10.25 -5.15
N LEU A 179 1.55 10.61 -4.10
CA LEU A 179 1.65 11.85 -3.33
C LEU A 179 2.02 11.58 -1.86
N LYS A 180 2.46 10.36 -1.53
CA LYS A 180 2.76 9.96 -0.14
C LYS A 180 3.79 10.88 0.48
N ARG A 181 3.57 11.30 1.73
CA ARG A 181 4.46 12.18 2.50
C ARG A 181 4.80 13.50 1.78
N SER A 182 3.97 13.91 0.82
CA SER A 182 4.05 15.26 0.25
C SER A 182 3.44 16.29 1.19
N ARG A 183 3.67 17.58 0.92
CA ARG A 183 3.04 18.68 1.67
C ARG A 183 1.80 19.23 0.96
N LEU A 184 1.13 18.38 0.18
CA LEU A 184 0.00 18.81 -0.61
C LEU A 184 -1.13 19.27 0.32
N HIS A 185 -1.69 20.45 0.07
CA HIS A 185 -2.80 20.98 0.87
C HIS A 185 -4.12 21.06 0.11
N GLN A 186 -4.04 21.11 -1.22
CA GLN A 186 -5.18 21.14 -2.12
C GLN A 186 -4.85 20.41 -3.42
N LEU A 187 -5.83 19.69 -3.96
CA LEU A 187 -5.77 19.14 -5.32
C LEU A 187 -6.43 20.13 -6.29
N PRO A 188 -5.88 20.32 -7.49
CA PRO A 188 -6.52 21.15 -8.52
C PRO A 188 -7.82 20.49 -8.98
N PHE A 189 -8.83 21.30 -9.27
CA PHE A 189 -10.13 20.82 -9.75
C PHE A 189 -9.99 19.97 -11.02
N GLU A 190 -9.01 20.32 -11.87
CA GLU A 190 -8.76 19.69 -13.16
C GLU A 190 -8.26 18.23 -13.05
N ILE A 191 -7.92 17.73 -11.85
CA ILE A 191 -7.52 16.33 -11.63
C ILE A 191 -8.59 15.32 -12.07
N ASN A 192 -9.86 15.75 -12.11
CA ASN A 192 -10.99 14.95 -12.60
C ASN A 192 -10.88 14.52 -14.06
N LYS A 193 -10.06 15.20 -14.87
CA LYS A 193 -9.83 14.86 -16.29
C LYS A 193 -8.84 13.70 -16.47
N LEU A 194 -8.24 13.18 -15.40
CA LEU A 194 -7.35 12.02 -15.43
C LEU A 194 -8.13 10.70 -15.59
N SER A 195 -8.71 10.49 -16.78
CA SER A 195 -9.63 9.37 -17.05
C SER A 195 -8.99 7.98 -16.98
N ASN A 196 -7.67 7.86 -17.12
CA ASN A 196 -6.95 6.60 -17.02
C ASN A 196 -6.32 6.35 -15.64
N LEU A 197 -6.56 7.21 -14.64
CA LEU A 197 -5.97 7.03 -13.32
C LEU A 197 -6.58 5.82 -12.62
N LYS A 198 -5.72 4.84 -12.31
CA LYS A 198 -6.06 3.59 -11.63
C LYS A 198 -5.68 3.62 -10.16
N TYR A 199 -4.57 4.29 -9.86
CA TYR A 199 -3.99 4.37 -8.53
C TYR A 199 -3.77 5.81 -8.12
N PHE A 200 -4.53 6.24 -7.13
CA PHE A 200 -4.30 7.49 -6.41
C PHE A 200 -3.84 7.15 -5.00
N ILE A 201 -2.64 7.60 -4.64
CA ILE A 201 -1.99 7.23 -3.39
C ILE A 201 -1.58 8.51 -2.67
N ALA A 202 -2.15 8.78 -1.51
CA ALA A 202 -1.82 9.97 -0.72
C ALA A 202 -1.88 9.71 0.79
N TYR A 203 -0.94 10.29 1.52
CA TYR A 203 -0.99 10.51 2.97
C TYR A 203 0.02 11.56 3.39
N SER A 204 -0.25 12.33 4.43
CA SER A 204 0.74 13.24 5.01
C SER A 204 1.48 12.55 6.15
N ASP A 205 2.80 12.67 6.18
CA ASP A 205 3.56 12.42 7.40
C ASP A 205 3.96 13.77 7.97
N THR A 206 3.33 14.18 9.07
CA THR A 206 3.71 15.43 9.73
C THR A 206 5.02 15.31 10.52
N ASN A 207 5.63 14.11 10.66
CA ASN A 207 6.81 13.91 11.53
C ASN A 207 7.90 12.94 11.03
N PHE A 208 7.96 12.51 9.77
CA PHE A 208 9.14 11.78 9.29
C PHE A 208 10.34 12.73 9.13
N GLN A 209 11.04 13.01 10.23
CA GLN A 209 12.42 13.45 10.13
C GLN A 209 13.26 12.26 9.68
N ILE A 210 13.81 12.39 8.48
CA ILE A 210 14.79 11.48 7.91
C ILE A 210 15.87 11.20 8.96
N ARG A 211 15.97 9.96 9.42
CA ARG A 211 17.15 9.47 10.12
C ARG A 211 18.30 9.39 9.11
N GLN A 212 19.01 10.49 8.93
CA GLN A 212 20.37 10.52 8.38
C GLN A 212 21.26 11.11 9.47
N GLY A 213 22.24 10.33 9.90
CA GLY A 213 23.00 10.60 11.12
C GLY A 213 23.76 11.93 11.10
N ARG A 214 23.56 12.74 12.14
CA ARG A 214 24.56 13.18 13.11
C ARG A 214 23.90 14.12 14.12
N VAL A 215 24.32 14.01 15.37
CA VAL A 215 23.86 14.76 16.53
C VAL A 215 23.82 16.27 16.25
N GLY A 216 22.64 16.86 16.43
CA GLY A 216 22.44 18.31 16.49
C GLY A 216 21.16 18.59 17.27
N LYS A 217 21.31 19.07 18.51
CA LYS A 217 20.22 19.69 19.29
C LYS A 217 19.56 20.77 18.42
N VAL A 218 18.25 20.69 18.21
CA VAL A 218 17.47 21.84 17.72
C VAL A 218 16.49 22.22 18.83
N GLU A 219 16.69 23.43 19.34
CA GLU A 219 15.91 24.06 20.38
C GLU A 219 14.44 24.22 19.97
N GLU A 220 13.55 23.93 20.92
CA GLU A 220 12.12 24.18 20.83
C GLU A 220 11.85 25.66 20.51
N SER A 221 11.42 25.95 19.29
CA SER A 221 10.75 27.20 18.98
C SER A 221 9.25 26.98 19.02
N LYS A 222 8.65 27.27 20.19
CA LYS A 222 7.22 27.49 20.35
C LYS A 222 6.73 28.51 19.33
N LYS A 223 5.89 28.10 18.38
CA LYS A 223 5.03 29.00 17.58
C LYS A 223 3.60 28.45 17.50
N VAL A 224 2.81 28.92 18.46
CA VAL A 224 1.47 29.53 18.33
C VAL A 224 0.66 29.16 17.08
N GLY A 225 -0.48 28.49 17.32
CA GLY A 225 -1.78 28.77 16.71
C GLY A 225 -1.91 28.66 15.20
N ASN A 226 -2.39 27.49 14.72
CA ASN A 226 -3.37 27.39 13.63
C ASN A 226 -3.79 25.91 13.47
N HIS A 227 -4.89 25.50 14.10
CA HIS A 227 -5.53 24.18 13.93
C HIS A 227 -6.32 24.04 12.61
N GLN A 228 -6.00 24.85 11.59
CA GLN A 228 -6.76 24.95 10.34
C GLN A 228 -6.17 24.26 9.08
N PRO A 229 -4.91 23.78 9.01
CA PRO A 229 -4.39 23.23 7.76
C PRO A 229 -4.79 21.76 7.49
N GLU A 230 -5.16 20.97 8.50
CA GLU A 230 -5.55 19.55 8.31
C GLU A 230 -6.97 19.37 7.76
N ILE A 231 -7.94 20.16 8.24
CA ILE A 231 -9.34 20.08 7.79
C ILE A 231 -9.45 20.40 6.29
N ARG A 232 -8.80 21.49 5.83
CA ARG A 232 -8.84 21.90 4.41
C ARG A 232 -8.15 20.91 3.44
N ARG A 233 -7.28 20.04 3.95
CA ARG A 233 -6.59 19.00 3.14
C ARG A 233 -7.54 17.88 2.76
N TRP A 234 -8.32 17.41 3.72
CA TRP A 234 -9.27 16.33 3.50
C TRP A 234 -10.38 16.78 2.56
N ASP A 235 -10.92 17.98 2.72
CA ASP A 235 -11.94 18.53 1.80
C ASP A 235 -11.49 18.52 0.34
N ALA A 236 -10.21 18.86 0.08
CA ALA A 236 -9.68 18.86 -1.28
C ALA A 236 -9.42 17.45 -1.83
N LEU A 237 -9.01 16.50 -0.99
CA LEU A 237 -8.92 15.07 -1.33
C LEU A 237 -10.30 14.49 -1.65
N CYS A 238 -11.28 14.81 -0.81
CA CYS A 238 -12.68 14.44 -0.96
C CYS A 238 -13.20 14.90 -2.33
N ASN A 239 -13.12 16.21 -2.62
CA ASN A 239 -13.57 16.79 -3.88
C ASN A 239 -12.88 16.19 -5.12
N ALA A 240 -11.59 15.83 -5.03
CA ALA A 240 -10.88 15.21 -6.14
C ALA A 240 -11.40 13.80 -6.42
N ILE A 241 -11.54 12.97 -5.38
CA ILE A 241 -12.03 11.59 -5.50
C ILE A 241 -13.48 11.56 -6.03
N GLU A 242 -14.32 12.50 -5.58
CA GLU A 242 -15.72 12.63 -6.05
C GLU A 242 -15.84 12.80 -7.57
N GLN A 243 -14.89 13.51 -8.18
CA GLN A 243 -14.94 13.86 -9.59
C GLN A 243 -14.14 12.87 -10.46
N MET A 244 -13.44 11.93 -9.83
CA MET A 244 -12.66 10.91 -10.54
C MET A 244 -13.48 9.64 -10.70
N SER A 245 -13.63 9.20 -11.94
CA SER A 245 -14.07 7.83 -12.23
C SER A 245 -12.89 6.88 -11.95
N LEU A 246 -12.56 6.68 -10.68
CA LEU A 246 -11.53 5.73 -10.26
C LEU A 246 -12.03 4.31 -10.54
N HIS A 247 -11.62 3.76 -11.68
CA HIS A 247 -12.13 2.48 -12.18
C HIS A 247 -11.56 1.26 -11.43
N GLN A 248 -10.58 1.42 -10.51
CA GLN A 248 -9.83 0.28 -9.97
C GLN A 248 -9.50 0.37 -8.47
N SER A 249 -8.60 1.24 -7.99
CA SER A 249 -8.19 1.21 -6.58
C SER A 249 -7.94 2.59 -5.95
N LEU A 250 -8.46 2.78 -4.74
CA LEU A 250 -8.26 3.96 -3.92
C LEU A 250 -7.53 3.54 -2.64
N GLN A 251 -6.38 4.18 -2.38
CA GLN A 251 -5.63 3.98 -1.15
C GLN A 251 -5.45 5.30 -0.43
N ILE A 252 -6.11 5.42 0.73
CA ILE A 252 -5.95 6.55 1.64
C ILE A 252 -5.24 6.00 2.87
N ILE A 253 -4.03 6.49 3.09
CA ILE A 253 -3.18 6.02 4.17
C ILE A 253 -2.95 7.20 5.13
N SER A 254 -2.52 6.91 6.32
CA SER A 254 -1.98 7.87 7.28
C SER A 254 -0.62 7.35 7.70
N ALA A 255 0.29 8.27 8.00
CA ALA A 255 1.61 7.92 8.49
C ALA A 255 1.59 7.36 9.92
N LYS A 256 0.59 7.76 10.72
CA LYS A 256 0.51 7.44 12.15
C LYS A 256 -0.80 6.78 12.49
N GLU A 257 -0.77 5.92 13.50
CA GLU A 257 -1.96 5.19 13.93
C GLU A 257 -3.03 6.13 14.53
N GLU A 258 -2.61 7.22 15.18
CA GLU A 258 -3.50 8.13 15.90
C GLU A 258 -4.14 9.21 15.03
N GLU A 259 -3.62 9.42 13.82
CA GLU A 259 -4.07 10.51 12.94
C GLU A 259 -5.45 10.16 12.33
N PRO A 260 -6.46 11.03 12.53
CA PRO A 260 -7.82 10.75 12.06
C PRO A 260 -7.96 10.99 10.56
N LEU A 261 -8.57 10.02 9.87
CA LEU A 261 -9.02 10.13 8.49
C LEU A 261 -10.41 10.79 8.46
N GLN A 262 -10.50 12.02 7.96
CA GLN A 262 -11.76 12.76 7.84
C GLN A 262 -12.39 12.54 6.46
N LEU A 263 -13.11 11.42 6.30
CA LEU A 263 -13.67 10.99 5.00
C LEU A 263 -15.19 11.11 4.92
N GLN A 264 -15.83 11.71 5.94
CA GLN A 264 -17.29 11.78 6.04
C GLN A 264 -17.92 12.76 5.05
N SER A 265 -17.16 13.75 4.59
CA SER A 265 -17.62 14.79 3.65
C SER A 265 -17.62 14.33 2.18
N MET A 266 -17.15 13.11 1.89
CA MET A 266 -17.04 12.60 0.52
C MET A 266 -18.36 12.07 -0.02
N SER A 267 -18.61 12.30 -1.31
CA SER A 267 -19.59 11.57 -2.11
C SER A 267 -19.03 10.23 -2.62
N SER A 268 -19.91 9.29 -2.98
CA SER A 268 -19.50 7.91 -3.27
C SER A 268 -18.79 7.71 -4.62
N PRO A 269 -17.58 7.12 -4.65
CA PRO A 269 -16.93 6.69 -5.88
C PRO A 269 -17.53 5.36 -6.38
N LEU A 270 -18.66 5.44 -7.08
CA LEU A 270 -19.53 4.29 -7.42
C LEU A 270 -18.84 3.13 -8.17
N LEU A 271 -17.74 3.37 -8.88
CA LEU A 271 -17.01 2.38 -9.69
C LEU A 271 -15.77 1.80 -9.00
N LEU A 272 -15.62 1.99 -7.69
CA LEU A 272 -14.44 1.53 -6.96
C LEU A 272 -14.42 0.02 -6.77
N TYR A 273 -13.30 -0.64 -7.12
CA TYR A 273 -13.11 -2.09 -6.99
C TYR A 273 -12.30 -2.48 -5.75
N CYS A 274 -11.31 -1.67 -5.35
CA CYS A 274 -10.46 -1.90 -4.19
C CYS A 274 -10.32 -0.63 -3.33
N LEU A 275 -10.63 -0.72 -2.04
CA LEU A 275 -10.51 0.38 -1.08
C LEU A 275 -9.55 -0.01 0.05
N ARG A 276 -8.45 0.74 0.21
CA ARG A 276 -7.55 0.63 1.37
C ARG A 276 -7.62 1.91 2.18
N LEU A 277 -8.08 1.81 3.42
CA LEU A 277 -8.07 2.89 4.40
C LEU A 277 -7.11 2.51 5.52
N GLN A 278 -6.06 3.29 5.71
CA GLN A 278 -5.10 3.10 6.81
C GLN A 278 -5.04 4.37 7.65
N GLY A 279 -5.47 4.32 8.90
CA GLY A 279 -5.54 5.47 9.82
C GLY A 279 -6.84 5.49 10.62
N ARG A 280 -6.90 6.31 11.68
CA ARG A 280 -8.01 6.31 12.65
C ARG A 280 -9.30 6.83 12.01
N LEU A 281 -10.40 6.09 12.17
CA LEU A 281 -11.73 6.49 11.72
C LEU A 281 -12.64 6.69 12.93
N GLU A 282 -13.29 7.85 13.04
CA GLU A 282 -14.33 8.05 14.07
C GLU A 282 -15.56 7.19 13.79
N LYS A 283 -15.96 7.15 12.51
CA LYS A 283 -17.06 6.34 11.97
C LYS A 283 -16.67 5.84 10.59
N LEU A 284 -17.23 4.71 10.19
CA LEU A 284 -17.13 4.27 8.80
C LEU A 284 -17.79 5.33 7.89
N PRO A 285 -17.16 5.74 6.79
CA PRO A 285 -17.75 6.72 5.88
C PRO A 285 -19.06 6.24 5.26
N HIS A 286 -20.07 7.12 5.24
CA HIS A 286 -21.44 6.77 4.81
C HIS A 286 -21.48 6.24 3.36
N TRP A 287 -20.70 6.83 2.46
CA TRP A 287 -20.64 6.47 1.05
C TRP A 287 -20.14 5.05 0.76
N ILE A 288 -19.58 4.33 1.75
CA ILE A 288 -19.14 2.95 1.57
C ILE A 288 -20.32 2.03 1.25
N SER A 289 -21.53 2.30 1.77
CA SER A 289 -22.74 1.51 1.45
C SER A 289 -23.11 1.52 -0.04
N ASP A 290 -22.64 2.55 -0.76
CA ASP A 290 -23.03 2.81 -2.15
C ASP A 290 -22.06 2.16 -3.15
N LEU A 291 -20.96 1.58 -2.68
CA LEU A 291 -19.92 0.97 -3.51
C LEU A 291 -20.32 -0.42 -4.03
N LYS A 292 -21.31 -0.49 -4.94
CA LYS A 292 -21.85 -1.75 -5.46
C LYS A 292 -20.85 -2.59 -6.26
N CYS A 293 -19.75 -1.99 -6.69
CA CYS A 293 -18.66 -2.65 -7.42
C CYS A 293 -17.47 -3.07 -6.54
N LEU A 294 -17.50 -2.76 -5.23
CA LEU A 294 -16.36 -3.01 -4.36
C LEU A 294 -16.14 -4.51 -4.16
N VAL A 295 -14.93 -4.95 -4.47
CA VAL A 295 -14.50 -6.35 -4.34
C VAL A 295 -13.56 -6.54 -3.16
N ARG A 296 -12.72 -5.55 -2.85
CA ARG A 296 -11.77 -5.63 -1.74
C ARG A 296 -11.87 -4.41 -0.86
N ILE A 297 -12.01 -4.62 0.44
CA ILE A 297 -11.86 -3.55 1.43
C ILE A 297 -10.81 -3.94 2.47
N ARG A 298 -9.88 -3.01 2.71
CA ARG A 298 -8.87 -3.14 3.76
C ARG A 298 -8.95 -1.96 4.69
N LEU A 299 -9.22 -2.23 5.97
CA LEU A 299 -9.28 -1.25 7.04
C LEU A 299 -8.13 -1.51 8.02
N LEU A 300 -7.16 -0.61 8.02
CA LEU A 300 -5.94 -0.71 8.80
C LEU A 300 -5.93 0.46 9.79
N TRP A 301 -5.59 0.20 11.05
CA TRP A 301 -5.49 1.24 12.09
C TRP A 301 -6.77 2.07 12.30
N SER A 302 -7.93 1.53 11.90
CA SER A 302 -9.18 2.27 11.92
C SER A 302 -9.67 2.59 13.31
N GLN A 303 -9.28 1.82 14.32
CA GLN A 303 -9.62 2.06 15.73
C GLN A 303 -11.13 2.28 15.99
N LEU A 304 -12.00 1.77 15.12
CA LEU A 304 -13.45 1.93 15.24
C LEU A 304 -13.93 1.27 16.52
N SER A 305 -14.83 1.92 17.26
CA SER A 305 -15.41 1.35 18.48
C SER A 305 -16.19 0.07 18.19
N LYS A 306 -16.92 0.06 17.06
CA LYS A 306 -17.60 -1.08 16.49
C LYS A 306 -17.45 -1.00 14.97
N ILE A 307 -17.02 -2.09 14.35
CA ILE A 307 -17.03 -2.19 12.88
C ILE A 307 -18.48 -2.42 12.45
N PRO A 308 -19.05 -1.57 11.57
CA PRO A 308 -20.42 -1.74 11.09
C PRO A 308 -20.46 -2.82 10.01
N LEU A 309 -20.40 -4.08 10.46
CA LEU A 309 -20.47 -5.26 9.60
C LEU A 309 -21.79 -5.36 8.83
N ASN A 310 -22.86 -4.72 9.32
CA ASN A 310 -24.12 -4.58 8.59
C ASN A 310 -23.94 -3.76 7.29
N ILE A 311 -23.17 -2.68 7.33
CA ILE A 311 -22.89 -1.86 6.13
C ILE A 311 -21.99 -2.61 5.16
N LEU A 312 -20.89 -3.19 5.67
CA LEU A 312 -19.94 -3.93 4.83
C LEU A 312 -20.54 -5.22 4.27
N GLY A 313 -21.43 -5.84 5.03
CA GLY A 313 -22.10 -7.09 4.71
C GLY A 313 -23.12 -6.99 3.59
N GLU A 314 -23.71 -5.81 3.36
CA GLU A 314 -24.64 -5.56 2.26
C GLU A 314 -23.94 -5.37 0.90
N LEU A 315 -22.61 -5.30 0.86
CA LEU A 315 -21.86 -5.09 -0.37
C LEU A 315 -21.91 -6.35 -1.25
N PRO A 316 -22.52 -6.28 -2.45
CA PRO A 316 -22.92 -7.49 -3.19
C PRO A 316 -21.74 -8.23 -3.83
N LYS A 317 -20.63 -7.53 -4.08
CA LYS A 317 -19.44 -8.08 -4.76
C LYS A 317 -18.22 -8.21 -3.85
N LEU A 318 -18.37 -7.96 -2.54
CA LEU A 318 -17.23 -7.95 -1.63
C LEU A 318 -16.70 -9.38 -1.45
N LEU A 319 -15.50 -9.63 -1.99
CA LEU A 319 -14.80 -10.92 -1.92
C LEU A 319 -13.77 -10.96 -0.79
N GLU A 320 -13.16 -9.81 -0.44
CA GLU A 320 -12.10 -9.71 0.56
C GLU A 320 -12.39 -8.62 1.59
N LEU A 321 -12.39 -9.00 2.87
CA LEU A 321 -12.44 -8.10 4.02
C LEU A 321 -11.17 -8.29 4.86
N PHE A 322 -10.35 -7.25 4.92
CA PHE A 322 -9.13 -7.23 5.71
C PHE A 322 -9.22 -6.19 6.83
N LEU A 323 -9.03 -6.63 8.07
CA LEU A 323 -9.09 -5.80 9.27
C LEU A 323 -7.78 -5.94 10.05
N TYR A 324 -6.96 -4.90 10.11
CA TYR A 324 -5.74 -4.87 10.94
C TYR A 324 -5.80 -3.72 11.93
N LYS A 325 -5.77 -4.00 13.24
CA LYS A 325 -6.07 -2.96 14.27
C LYS A 325 -7.31 -2.12 13.93
N GLY A 326 -8.30 -2.77 13.31
CA GLY A 326 -9.47 -2.08 12.74
C GLY A 326 -10.55 -1.78 13.78
N CYS A 327 -10.56 -2.51 14.89
CA CYS A 327 -11.61 -2.44 15.91
C CYS A 327 -11.01 -2.32 17.32
N ASN A 328 -11.56 -1.41 18.13
CA ASN A 328 -11.33 -1.33 19.57
C ASN A 328 -12.44 -2.00 20.39
N GLY A 329 -13.45 -2.56 19.72
CA GLY A 329 -14.53 -3.33 20.33
C GLY A 329 -14.05 -4.69 20.83
N THR A 330 -14.77 -5.24 21.81
CA THR A 330 -14.45 -6.53 22.41
C THR A 330 -15.09 -7.71 21.69
N GLN A 331 -16.10 -7.45 20.86
CA GLN A 331 -16.86 -8.47 20.16
C GLN A 331 -16.99 -8.15 18.68
N LEU A 332 -16.86 -9.18 17.85
CA LEU A 332 -17.25 -9.16 16.44
C LEU A 332 -18.30 -10.23 16.23
N HIS A 333 -19.41 -9.84 15.60
CA HIS A 333 -20.53 -10.73 15.34
C HIS A 333 -20.90 -10.65 13.86
N PHE A 334 -20.73 -11.77 13.17
CA PHE A 334 -21.17 -11.95 11.79
C PHE A 334 -22.57 -12.55 11.79
N GLU A 335 -23.56 -11.69 11.57
CA GLU A 335 -24.97 -12.06 11.49
C GLU A 335 -25.29 -12.79 10.19
N SER A 336 -26.30 -13.67 10.23
CA SER A 336 -26.78 -14.38 9.04
C SER A 336 -27.39 -13.41 8.02
N GLY A 337 -27.29 -13.73 6.72
CA GLY A 337 -27.83 -12.89 5.64
C GLY A 337 -26.91 -11.77 5.13
N TYR A 338 -25.74 -11.57 5.74
CA TYR A 338 -24.72 -10.65 5.27
C TYR A 338 -23.58 -11.36 4.52
N PHE A 339 -22.77 -10.58 3.80
CA PHE A 339 -21.57 -11.03 3.07
C PHE A 339 -21.88 -12.11 2.01
N PRO A 340 -22.73 -11.80 1.00
CA PRO A 340 -23.23 -12.79 0.04
C PRO A 340 -22.17 -13.37 -0.90
N ALA A 341 -20.99 -12.75 -0.99
CA ALA A 341 -19.92 -13.15 -1.91
C ALA A 341 -18.54 -13.32 -1.23
N LEU A 342 -18.45 -13.14 0.09
CA LEU A 342 -17.15 -13.04 0.77
C LEU A 342 -16.40 -14.38 0.76
N LYS A 343 -15.16 -14.35 0.25
CA LYS A 343 -14.27 -15.52 0.14
C LYS A 343 -13.09 -15.46 1.10
N ILE A 344 -12.58 -14.26 1.37
CA ILE A 344 -11.38 -14.04 2.18
C ILE A 344 -11.73 -13.12 3.34
N LEU A 345 -11.51 -13.60 4.56
CA LEU A 345 -11.66 -12.83 5.79
C LEU A 345 -10.36 -12.85 6.59
N ILE A 346 -9.77 -11.67 6.78
CA ILE A 346 -8.51 -11.51 7.52
C ILE A 346 -8.76 -10.60 8.72
N LEU A 347 -8.57 -11.16 9.92
CA LEU A 347 -8.73 -10.48 11.21
C LEU A 347 -7.39 -10.48 11.94
N GLU A 348 -6.72 -9.34 12.02
CA GLU A 348 -5.39 -9.26 12.60
C GLU A 348 -5.23 -8.12 13.61
N LYS A 349 -4.53 -8.42 14.71
CA LYS A 349 -4.15 -7.45 15.75
C LYS A 349 -5.34 -6.67 16.30
N LEU A 350 -6.43 -7.40 16.55
CA LEU A 350 -7.62 -6.86 17.21
C LEU A 350 -7.43 -7.04 18.73
N ASP A 351 -6.59 -6.19 19.32
CA ASP A 351 -6.00 -6.39 20.65
C ASP A 351 -7.02 -6.58 21.79
N ARG A 352 -8.25 -6.05 21.63
CA ARG A 352 -9.35 -6.12 22.62
C ARG A 352 -10.39 -7.19 22.30
N LEU A 353 -10.30 -7.84 21.15
CA LEU A 353 -11.28 -8.84 20.71
C LEU A 353 -11.20 -10.06 21.61
N ASN A 354 -12.28 -10.32 22.36
CA ASN A 354 -12.39 -11.47 23.25
C ASN A 354 -13.48 -12.47 22.82
N ARG A 355 -14.40 -12.05 21.96
CA ARG A 355 -15.47 -12.91 21.42
C ARG A 355 -15.65 -12.68 19.93
N LEU A 356 -15.53 -13.77 19.18
CA LEU A 356 -15.95 -13.84 17.78
C LEU A 356 -17.23 -14.70 17.73
N ALA A 357 -18.31 -14.14 17.22
CA ALA A 357 -19.59 -14.82 17.02
C ALA A 357 -19.91 -14.87 15.52
N ILE A 358 -20.37 -16.03 15.05
CA ILE A 358 -20.75 -16.26 13.66
C ILE A 358 -22.08 -16.99 13.72
N ASP A 359 -23.13 -16.40 13.15
CA ASP A 359 -24.44 -17.06 13.10
C ASP A 359 -24.41 -18.24 12.12
N GLU A 360 -25.36 -19.15 12.29
CA GLU A 360 -25.58 -20.22 11.33
C GLU A 360 -25.84 -19.65 9.92
N ASN A 361 -25.17 -20.22 8.92
CA ASN A 361 -25.18 -19.77 7.52
C ASN A 361 -24.54 -18.40 7.23
N ALA A 362 -24.00 -17.70 8.24
CA ALA A 362 -23.12 -16.56 7.98
C ALA A 362 -21.79 -17.05 7.36
N LEU A 363 -21.14 -16.19 6.56
CA LEU A 363 -19.83 -16.47 5.97
C LEU A 363 -19.76 -17.78 5.15
N HIS A 364 -20.88 -18.22 4.57
CA HIS A 364 -21.02 -19.54 3.93
C HIS A 364 -20.13 -19.78 2.69
N LEU A 365 -19.64 -18.71 2.04
CA LEU A 365 -18.71 -18.77 0.90
C LEU A 365 -17.25 -18.52 1.27
N VAL A 366 -16.93 -18.29 2.55
CA VAL A 366 -15.56 -18.00 2.96
C VAL A 366 -14.69 -19.24 2.73
N GLU A 367 -13.69 -19.09 1.87
CA GLU A 367 -12.71 -20.11 1.50
C GLU A 367 -11.43 -20.01 2.34
N HIS A 368 -11.09 -18.78 2.76
CA HIS A 368 -9.90 -18.46 3.55
C HIS A 368 -10.26 -17.57 4.75
N LEU A 369 -10.01 -18.07 5.95
CA LEU A 369 -10.08 -17.33 7.21
C LEU A 369 -8.70 -17.21 7.83
N PHE A 370 -8.27 -15.99 8.15
CA PHE A 370 -7.05 -15.72 8.91
C PHE A 370 -7.38 -14.98 10.21
N ILE A 371 -6.85 -15.47 11.33
CA ILE A 371 -6.94 -14.81 12.65
C ILE A 371 -5.54 -14.65 13.25
N GLY A 372 -5.06 -13.42 13.33
CA GLY A 372 -3.69 -13.13 13.78
C GLY A 372 -3.61 -12.17 14.96
N SER A 373 -2.66 -12.36 15.87
CA SER A 373 -2.30 -11.41 16.94
C SER A 373 -3.48 -10.95 17.82
N CYS A 374 -4.52 -11.78 18.00
CA CYS A 374 -5.71 -11.47 18.79
C CYS A 374 -5.62 -12.11 20.20
N GLN A 375 -4.74 -11.59 21.07
CA GLN A 375 -4.36 -12.23 22.33
C GLN A 375 -5.51 -12.47 23.33
N GLN A 376 -6.57 -11.66 23.29
CA GLN A 376 -7.71 -11.78 24.20
C GLN A 376 -8.77 -12.78 23.73
N LEU A 377 -8.71 -13.24 22.48
CA LEU A 377 -9.63 -14.22 21.93
C LEU A 377 -9.22 -15.60 22.44
N LYS A 378 -10.02 -16.16 23.35
CA LYS A 378 -9.69 -17.42 24.05
C LYS A 378 -10.25 -18.66 23.39
N MET A 379 -11.31 -18.53 22.61
CA MET A 379 -12.06 -19.66 22.06
C MET A 379 -12.45 -19.37 20.62
N LEU A 380 -12.50 -20.43 19.82
CA LEU A 380 -13.09 -20.38 18.48
C LEU A 380 -14.62 -20.45 18.55
N PRO A 381 -15.34 -19.71 17.70
CA PRO A 381 -16.78 -19.92 17.54
C PRO A 381 -17.06 -21.34 17.05
N SER A 382 -18.11 -21.97 17.59
CA SER A 382 -18.57 -23.31 17.20
C SER A 382 -18.87 -23.40 15.71
N ASP A 383 -19.44 -22.34 15.15
CA ASP A 383 -20.00 -22.27 13.81
C ASP A 383 -18.97 -22.37 12.68
N ILE A 384 -17.67 -22.29 13.01
CA ILE A 384 -16.59 -22.58 12.06
C ILE A 384 -16.71 -23.99 11.49
N CYS A 385 -17.21 -24.97 12.26
CA CYS A 385 -17.41 -26.32 11.75
C CYS A 385 -18.50 -26.41 10.65
N HIS A 386 -19.38 -25.40 10.57
CA HIS A 386 -20.48 -25.32 9.60
C HIS A 386 -20.08 -24.55 8.33
N MET A 387 -18.88 -23.94 8.28
CA MET A 387 -18.39 -23.21 7.11
C MET A 387 -17.94 -24.16 5.99
N LYS A 388 -18.89 -24.57 5.14
CA LYS A 388 -18.68 -25.61 4.12
C LYS A 388 -17.58 -25.33 3.09
N CYS A 389 -17.38 -24.06 2.74
CA CYS A 389 -16.38 -23.67 1.74
C CYS A 389 -14.98 -23.43 2.33
N LEU A 390 -14.84 -23.44 3.67
CA LEU A 390 -13.60 -23.08 4.33
C LEU A 390 -12.53 -24.15 4.08
N SER A 391 -11.55 -23.78 3.25
CA SER A 391 -10.48 -24.69 2.81
C SER A 391 -9.14 -24.37 3.47
N VAL A 392 -8.94 -23.10 3.84
CA VAL A 392 -7.73 -22.59 4.47
C VAL A 392 -8.11 -21.83 5.74
N PHE A 393 -7.61 -22.29 6.87
CA PHE A 393 -7.72 -21.59 8.15
C PHE A 393 -6.34 -21.35 8.75
N GLU A 394 -5.98 -20.09 8.90
CA GLU A 394 -4.68 -19.67 9.37
C GLU A 394 -4.80 -18.92 10.69
N VAL A 395 -3.98 -19.31 11.66
CA VAL A 395 -3.86 -18.60 12.93
C VAL A 395 -2.43 -18.18 13.16
N SER A 396 -2.21 -16.92 13.52
CA SER A 396 -0.86 -16.37 13.66
C SER A 396 -0.70 -15.64 14.97
N LEU A 397 0.40 -15.87 15.69
CA LEU A 397 0.74 -15.13 16.92
C LEU A 397 -0.42 -15.06 17.92
N MET A 398 -1.20 -16.13 18.05
CA MET A 398 -2.27 -16.27 19.04
C MET A 398 -1.69 -16.71 20.39
N SER A 399 -2.50 -16.66 21.46
CA SER A 399 -2.06 -17.18 22.75
C SER A 399 -1.79 -18.70 22.67
N LYS A 400 -0.82 -19.18 23.45
CA LYS A 400 -0.48 -20.60 23.50
C LYS A 400 -1.70 -21.45 23.90
N GLU A 401 -2.52 -20.95 24.81
CA GLU A 401 -3.77 -21.59 25.23
C GLU A 401 -4.75 -21.72 24.05
N PHE A 402 -4.92 -20.67 23.24
CA PHE A 402 -5.79 -20.70 22.07
C PHE A 402 -5.36 -21.78 21.07
N VAL A 403 -4.05 -21.86 20.77
CA VAL A 403 -3.51 -22.88 19.87
C VAL A 403 -3.68 -24.29 20.46
N ARG A 404 -3.42 -24.47 21.76
CA ARG A 404 -3.61 -25.77 22.45
C ARG A 404 -5.03 -26.30 22.32
N ARG A 405 -6.04 -25.43 22.36
CA ARG A 405 -7.45 -25.83 22.19
C ARG A 405 -7.74 -26.41 20.81
N MET A 406 -6.97 -26.09 19.78
CA MET A 406 -7.17 -26.62 18.42
C MET A 406 -6.46 -27.96 18.17
N LEU A 407 -5.55 -28.38 19.05
CA LEU A 407 -4.70 -29.54 18.82
C LEU A 407 -5.49 -30.86 18.73
N PRO A 408 -5.12 -31.76 17.79
CA PRO A 408 -5.76 -33.08 17.68
C PRO A 408 -5.64 -33.90 18.97
N GLY A 409 -6.72 -34.59 19.34
CA GLY A 409 -6.77 -35.53 20.48
C GLY A 409 -6.76 -34.92 21.88
N VAL A 410 -6.34 -33.65 22.03
CA VAL A 410 -6.19 -32.98 23.34
C VAL A 410 -7.00 -31.69 23.44
N GLY A 411 -7.21 -30.99 22.32
CA GLY A 411 -7.82 -29.67 22.29
C GLY A 411 -9.35 -29.68 22.26
N GLU A 412 -9.97 -28.94 23.17
CA GLU A 412 -11.44 -28.78 23.27
C GLU A 412 -12.12 -28.20 22.02
N ASP A 413 -11.38 -27.41 21.22
CA ASP A 413 -11.85 -26.77 20.01
C ASP A 413 -11.44 -27.53 18.74
N HIS A 414 -10.76 -28.67 18.85
CA HIS A 414 -10.28 -29.42 17.68
C HIS A 414 -11.41 -29.85 16.74
N TRP A 415 -12.54 -30.30 17.31
CA TRP A 415 -13.72 -30.71 16.54
C TRP A 415 -14.28 -29.57 15.66
N LYS A 416 -13.99 -28.31 16.00
CA LYS A 416 -14.42 -27.14 15.22
C LYS A 416 -13.65 -26.98 13.92
N VAL A 417 -12.40 -27.47 13.88
CA VAL A 417 -11.46 -27.27 12.76
C VAL A 417 -11.08 -28.57 12.04
N GLN A 418 -11.51 -29.73 12.55
CA GLN A 418 -11.14 -31.06 12.05
C GLN A 418 -11.51 -31.31 10.57
N ASN A 419 -12.54 -30.63 10.06
CA ASN A 419 -13.03 -30.80 8.69
C ASN A 419 -12.38 -29.83 7.69
N ILE A 420 -11.49 -28.95 8.14
CA ILE A 420 -10.84 -27.93 7.31
C ILE A 420 -9.58 -28.56 6.69
N ALA A 421 -9.44 -28.47 5.36
CA ALA A 421 -8.38 -29.15 4.62
C ALA A 421 -6.97 -28.68 5.00
N ASN A 422 -6.78 -27.37 5.16
CA ASN A 422 -5.51 -26.75 5.47
C ASN A 422 -5.65 -25.84 6.69
N VAL A 423 -5.21 -26.31 7.85
CA VAL A 423 -5.11 -25.49 9.05
C VAL A 423 -3.65 -25.24 9.36
N HIS A 424 -3.23 -23.97 9.35
CA HIS A 424 -1.85 -23.58 9.63
C HIS A 424 -1.76 -22.69 10.87
N VAL A 425 -0.72 -22.92 11.66
CA VAL A 425 -0.37 -22.16 12.85
C VAL A 425 0.97 -21.49 12.62
N TYR A 426 1.01 -20.17 12.76
CA TYR A 426 2.21 -19.36 12.65
C TYR A 426 2.61 -18.83 14.02
N ILE A 427 3.85 -19.09 14.41
CA ILE A 427 4.42 -18.62 15.68
C ILE A 427 5.81 -18.01 15.44
N ILE A 428 6.23 -17.15 16.36
CA ILE A 428 7.59 -16.62 16.38
C ILE A 428 8.40 -17.40 17.42
N ASN A 429 9.57 -17.91 17.01
CA ASN A 429 10.50 -18.55 17.91
C ASN A 429 11.35 -17.54 18.71
N THR A 430 12.19 -18.03 19.61
CA THR A 430 13.12 -17.21 20.42
C THR A 430 14.13 -16.42 19.59
N GLU A 431 14.39 -16.84 18.35
CA GLU A 431 15.28 -16.17 17.40
C GLU A 431 14.55 -15.16 16.49
N GLN A 432 13.29 -14.84 16.80
CA GLN A 432 12.42 -13.96 16.01
C GLN A 432 12.12 -14.45 14.58
N GLN A 433 12.26 -15.74 14.31
CA GLN A 433 11.89 -16.35 13.05
C GLN A 433 10.42 -16.78 13.07
N TYR A 434 9.71 -16.51 11.97
CA TYR A 434 8.36 -17.00 11.74
C TYR A 434 8.40 -18.46 11.32
N LEU A 435 7.76 -19.32 12.12
CA LEU A 435 7.63 -20.74 11.86
C LEU A 435 6.17 -21.05 11.53
N ALA A 436 5.95 -21.86 10.50
CA ALA A 436 4.65 -22.28 10.03
C ALA A 436 4.49 -23.78 10.24
N TYR A 437 3.42 -24.17 10.92
CA TYR A 437 3.10 -25.56 11.22
C TYR A 437 1.74 -25.91 10.66
N LYS A 438 1.59 -27.12 10.10
CA LYS A 438 0.28 -27.67 9.83
C LYS A 438 -0.32 -28.21 11.14
N LEU A 439 -1.62 -28.00 11.36
CA LEU A 439 -2.29 -28.51 12.54
C LEU A 439 -2.20 -30.05 12.57
N GLY A 440 -1.58 -30.59 13.63
CA GLY A 440 -1.29 -32.03 13.76
C GLY A 440 0.16 -32.43 13.50
N ASP A 441 1.02 -31.48 13.11
CA ASP A 441 2.47 -31.69 13.15
C ASP A 441 2.94 -31.87 14.60
N SER A 442 3.72 -32.91 14.88
CA SER A 442 4.25 -33.19 16.22
C SER A 442 5.15 -32.07 16.74
N THR A 443 5.85 -31.39 15.84
CA THR A 443 6.77 -30.30 16.18
C THR A 443 6.05 -29.03 16.68
N LEU A 444 4.76 -28.88 16.33
CA LEU A 444 3.95 -27.77 16.85
C LEU A 444 3.78 -27.87 18.37
N LEU A 445 3.62 -29.08 18.91
CA LEU A 445 3.38 -29.29 20.34
C LEU A 445 4.60 -28.86 21.17
N ASP A 446 5.80 -29.16 20.68
CA ASP A 446 7.07 -28.76 21.30
C ASP A 446 7.25 -27.24 21.28
N SER A 447 6.78 -26.58 20.23
CA SER A 447 6.94 -25.14 20.04
C SER A 447 6.00 -24.26 20.87
N ILE A 448 4.86 -24.81 21.32
CA ILE A 448 3.89 -24.10 22.16
C ILE A 448 4.01 -24.44 23.65
N ASN A 449 4.78 -25.47 24.00
CA ASN A 449 5.23 -25.69 25.38
C ASN A 449 6.20 -24.59 25.81
#